data_AF-A0A970E8P4-F1
#
_entry.id   AF-A0A970E8P4-F1
#
_cell.length_a   1.000
_cell.length_b   1.000
_cell.length_c   1.000
_cell.angle_alpha   90.00
_cell.angle_beta   90.00
_cell.angle_gamma   90.00
#
_symmetry.space_group_name_H-M   'P 1'
#
loop_
_entity.id
_entity.type
_entity.pdbx_description
1 polymer ?
#
loop_
_entity_poly.entity_id
_entity_poly.type
_entity_poly.pdbx_seq_one_letter_code
_entity_poly.pdbx_strand_id
1 'polypeptide(L)' 'MTLAEVKQGQNVKICRIPDEIIRAQAIRFGVCEGTVVRCTEKLPAGPVVIAKGMQELAVGRKLAERITVREAS' A
#
# COMPACT_ATOMS: atom_id res chain seq x y z
N MET A 1 -4.74 -6.41 -8.71
CA MET A 1 -3.81 -5.36 -9.20
C MET A 1 -2.67 -5.24 -8.22
N THR A 2 -1.62 -4.52 -8.59
CA THR A 2 -0.50 -4.15 -7.70
C THR A 2 -0.80 -2.81 -7.02
N LEU A 3 -0.11 -2.52 -5.93
CA LEU A 3 -0.25 -1.22 -5.26
C LEU A 3 0.19 -0.06 -6.19
N ALA A 4 1.13 -0.31 -7.10
CA ALA A 4 1.58 0.68 -8.08
C ALA A 4 0.51 1.07 -9.12
N GLU A 5 -0.51 0.25 -9.31
CA GLU A 5 -1.61 0.52 -10.27
C GLU A 5 -2.75 1.31 -9.64
N VAL A 6 -2.80 1.40 -8.31
CA VAL A 6 -3.85 2.11 -7.56
C VAL A 6 -3.86 3.59 -7.92
N LYS A 7 -5.05 4.19 -7.97
CA LYS A 7 -5.26 5.62 -8.21
C LYS A 7 -5.41 6.37 -6.89
N GLN A 8 -5.02 7.64 -6.91
CA GLN A 8 -5.26 8.53 -5.78
C GLN A 8 -6.74 8.54 -5.42
N GLY A 9 -7.02 8.50 -4.11
CA GLY A 9 -8.36 8.46 -3.55
C GLY A 9 -8.97 7.05 -3.41
N GLN A 10 -8.42 6.03 -4.08
CA GLN A 10 -8.96 4.67 -3.99
C GLN A 10 -8.68 4.02 -2.63
N ASN A 11 -9.67 3.26 -2.15
CA ASN A 11 -9.51 2.32 -1.05
C ASN A 11 -9.19 0.94 -1.59
N VAL A 12 -8.16 0.30 -1.05
CA VAL A 12 -7.73 -1.02 -1.47
C VAL A 12 -7.43 -1.89 -0.27
N LYS A 13 -7.72 -3.19 -0.39
CA LYS A 13 -7.34 -4.21 0.59
C LYS A 13 -5.99 -4.79 0.20
N ILE A 14 -5.04 -4.77 1.13
CA ILE A 14 -3.74 -5.43 0.99
C ILE A 14 -3.97 -6.95 0.94
N CYS A 15 -3.60 -7.59 -0.16
CA CYS A 15 -3.75 -9.04 -0.34
C CYS A 15 -2.45 -9.78 -0.03
N ARG A 16 -1.29 -9.24 -0.45
CA ARG A 16 0.01 -9.89 -0.24
C ARG A 16 1.16 -8.90 -0.17
N ILE A 17 2.05 -9.07 0.82
CA ILE A 17 3.36 -8.40 0.92
C ILE A 17 4.45 -9.48 0.84
N PRO A 18 5.17 -9.62 -0.29
CA PRO A 18 6.00 -10.80 -0.55
C PRO A 18 7.31 -10.88 0.25
N ASP A 19 7.79 -9.77 0.80
CA ASP A 19 9.06 -9.70 1.53
C ASP A 19 8.80 -9.65 3.05
N GLU A 20 9.46 -10.54 3.80
CA GLU A 20 9.19 -10.71 5.23
C GLU A 20 9.66 -9.53 6.08
N ILE A 21 10.80 -8.94 5.74
CA ILE A 21 11.35 -7.78 6.45
C ILE A 21 10.40 -6.60 6.22
N ILE A 22 9.97 -6.40 4.98
CA ILE A 22 9.04 -5.32 4.62
C ILE A 22 7.68 -5.54 5.29
N ARG A 23 7.18 -6.78 5.31
CA ARG A 23 5.93 -7.13 5.99
C ARG A 23 6.01 -6.81 7.49
N ALA A 24 7.11 -7.18 8.15
CA ALA A 24 7.35 -6.84 9.56
C ALA A 24 7.39 -5.32 9.80
N GLN A 25 8.02 -4.55 8.89
CA GLN A 25 8.05 -3.09 8.99
C GLN A 25 6.67 -2.47 8.80
N ALA A 26 5.89 -2.93 7.81
CA ALA A 26 4.55 -2.42 7.50
C ALA A 26 3.55 -2.65 8.65
N ILE A 27 3.65 -3.77 9.38
CA ILE A 27 2.81 -4.07 10.54
C ILE A 27 2.90 -2.96 11.61
N ARG A 28 4.09 -2.37 11.81
CA ARG A 28 4.30 -1.28 12.78
C ARG A 28 3.54 0.01 12.41
N PHE A 29 3.15 0.15 11.14
CA PHE A 29 2.31 1.24 10.64
C PHE A 29 0.84 0.81 10.47
N GLY A 30 0.44 -0.31 11.06
CA GLY A 30 -0.93 -0.84 10.95
C GLY A 30 -1.28 -1.39 9.57
N VAL A 31 -0.30 -1.63 8.70
CA VAL A 31 -0.49 -2.14 7.35
C VAL A 31 -0.05 -3.61 7.29
N CYS A 32 -1.02 -4.51 7.14
CA CYS A 32 -0.79 -5.93 6.95
C CYS A 32 -1.76 -6.51 5.92
N GLU A 33 -1.55 -7.77 5.55
CA GLU A 33 -2.49 -8.50 4.69
C GLU A 33 -3.86 -8.55 5.35
N GLY A 34 -4.90 -8.21 4.58
CA GLY A 34 -6.25 -8.05 5.08
C GLY A 34 -6.64 -6.60 5.41
N THR A 35 -5.69 -5.69 5.61
CA THR A 35 -5.99 -4.29 5.93
C THR A 35 -6.49 -3.53 4.70
N VAL A 36 -7.55 -2.74 4.89
CA VAL A 36 -7.97 -1.71 3.93
C VAL A 36 -7.22 -0.41 4.21
N VAL A 37 -6.55 0.12 3.17
CA VAL A 37 -5.81 1.38 3.16
C VAL A 37 -6.31 2.28 2.05
N ARG A 38 -6.14 3.59 2.22
CA ARG A 38 -6.46 4.59 1.20
C ARG A 38 -5.19 5.03 0.49
N CYS A 39 -5.18 5.12 -0.84
CA CYS A 39 -4.12 5.79 -1.58
C CYS A 39 -4.31 7.31 -1.45
N THR A 40 -3.49 7.98 -0.64
CA THR A 40 -3.60 9.44 -0.43
C THR A 40 -2.89 10.23 -1.52
N GLU A 41 -1.79 9.69 -2.05
CA GLU A 41 -1.00 10.34 -3.09
C GLU A 41 -0.32 9.31 -4.00
N LYS A 42 -0.12 9.64 -5.27
CA LYS A 42 0.65 8.83 -6.23
C LYS A 42 1.58 9.72 -7.03
N LEU A 43 2.85 9.73 -6.64
CA LEU A 43 3.86 10.57 -7.27
C LEU A 43 4.30 9.97 -8.63
N PRO A 44 4.37 10.75 -9.72
CA PRO A 44 4.88 10.30 -11.01
C PRO A 44 6.31 9.74 -10.88
N ALA A 45 6.53 8.52 -11.35
CA ALA A 45 7.78 7.75 -11.15
C ALA A 45 8.23 7.58 -9.68
N GLY A 46 7.42 8.02 -8.71
CA GLY A 46 7.73 8.05 -7.29
C GLY A 46 6.97 7.00 -6.48
N PRO A 47 6.98 7.13 -5.15
CA PRO A 47 6.27 6.21 -4.26
C PRO A 47 4.74 6.38 -4.37
N VAL A 48 4.04 5.34 -3.95
CA VAL A 48 2.60 5.38 -3.66
C VAL A 48 2.45 5.64 -2.16
N VAL A 49 1.74 6.71 -1.79
CA VAL A 49 1.46 7.01 -0.38
C VAL A 49 0.12 6.40 -0.02
N ILE A 50 0.12 5.57 1.02
CA ILE A 50 -1.08 4.96 1.58
C ILE A 50 -1.29 5.42 3.02
N ALA A 51 -2.56 5.49 3.43
CA ALA A 51 -2.93 5.85 4.79
C ALA A 51 -3.83 4.80 5.45
N LYS A 52 -3.63 4.63 6.76
CA LYS A 52 -4.50 3.89 7.67
C LYS A 52 -4.75 4.73 8.92
N GLY A 53 -5.95 5.28 9.05
CA GLY A 53 -6.24 6.23 10.13
C GLY A 53 -5.36 7.46 10.01
N MET A 54 -4.64 7.80 11.08
CA MET A 54 -3.70 8.94 11.13
C MET A 54 -2.28 8.61 10.65
N GLN A 55 -2.00 7.35 10.29
CA GLN A 55 -0.67 6.94 9.84
C GLN A 55 -0.59 6.92 8.32
N GLU A 56 0.47 7.51 7.77
CA GLU A 56 0.82 7.45 6.35
C GLU A 56 2.12 6.66 6.13
N LEU A 57 2.17 5.95 5.01
CA LEU A 57 3.32 5.17 4.58
C LEU A 57 3.58 5.42 3.09
N ALA A 58 4.76 5.95 2.77
CA ALA A 58 5.25 6.06 1.41
C ALA A 58 5.90 4.73 0.99
N VAL A 59 5.31 4.08 0.00
CA VAL A 59 5.79 2.80 -0.54
C VAL A 59 6.53 3.07 -1.85
N GLY A 60 7.85 2.86 -1.84
CA GLY A 60 8.69 3.00 -3.04
C GLY A 60 8.15 2.22 -4.24
N ARG A 61 8.27 2.77 -5.45
CA ARG A 61 7.65 2.23 -6.66
C ARG A 61 7.89 0.73 -6.89
N LYS A 62 9.16 0.29 -6.82
CA LYS A 62 9.55 -1.12 -7.02
C LYS A 62 8.88 -2.07 -6.01
N LEU A 63 8.66 -1.60 -4.79
CA LEU A 63 7.95 -2.37 -3.77
C LEU A 63 6.44 -2.36 -4.06
N ALA A 64 5.88 -1.21 -4.43
CA ALA A 64 4.46 -1.09 -4.77
C ALA A 64 4.07 -2.00 -5.96
N GLU A 65 4.96 -2.19 -6.94
CA GLU A 65 4.79 -3.13 -8.06
C GLU A 65 4.74 -4.60 -7.62
N ARG A 66 5.25 -4.93 -6.42
CA ARG A 66 5.28 -6.30 -5.87
C ARG A 66 4.18 -6.59 -4.85
N ILE A 67 3.56 -5.55 -4.29
CA ILE A 67 2.46 -5.70 -3.31
C ILE A 67 1.16 -5.92 -4.07
N THR A 68 0.47 -7.02 -3.79
CA THR A 68 -0.83 -7.33 -4.41
C THR A 68 -1.95 -6.71 -3.60
N VAL A 69 -2.89 -6.07 -4.29
CA VAL A 69 -4.09 -5.45 -3.69
C VAL A 69 -5.33 -5.74 -4.53
N ARG A 70 -6.50 -5.54 -3.91
CA ARG A 70 -7.80 -5.52 -4.60
C ARG A 70 -8.57 -4.29 -4.15
N GLU A 71 -9.45 -3.78 -5.01
CA GLU A 71 -10.35 -2.68 -4.62
C GLU A 71 -11.20 -3.08 -3.41
N ALA A 72 -11.36 -2.14 -2.48
CA ALA A 72 -12.26 -2.24 -1.35
C ALA A 72 -13.41 -1.26 -1.58
N SER A 73 -14.62 -1.80 -1.63
CA SER A 73 -15.88 -1.05 -1.72
C SER A 73 -16.13 -0.24 -0.45
#